data_AF-A0A819VMK9-F1
#
_entry.id   AF-A0A819VMK9-F1
#
_cell.length_a   1.000
_cell.length_b   1.000
_cell.length_c   1.000
_cell.angle_alpha   90.00
_cell.angle_beta   90.00
_cell.angle_gamma   90.00
#
_symmetry.space_group_name_H-M   'P 1'
#
loop_
_entity.id
_entity.type
_entity.pdbx_description
1 polymer ?
#
loop_
_entity_poly.entity_id
_entity_poly.type
_entity_poly.pdbx_seq_one_letter_code
_entity_poly.pdbx_strand_id
1 'polypeptide(L)'
;MDQVLPPPLARHFYKQYSVLNPDVIYVELPRTGHTATYSSPIPDQEQSCGWQVAISFILSPTFQPDTSCLKKISPIDFAGTTVQSKQMALTYFGTINMWN
;
A
#
# COMPACT_ATOMS: atom_id res chain seq x y z
N MET A 1 -1.46 10.67 17.74
CA MET A 1 -1.87 10.50 16.33
C MET A 1 -0.59 10.45 15.52
N ASP A 2 -0.31 9.29 14.93
CA ASP A 2 0.83 9.13 14.03
C ASP A 2 0.64 10.07 12.83
N GLN A 3 1.66 10.85 12.48
CA GLN A 3 1.53 11.82 11.39
C GLN A 3 1.48 11.08 10.05
N VAL A 4 0.58 11.48 9.15
CA VAL A 4 0.57 10.97 7.78
C VAL A 4 1.87 11.43 7.11
N LEU A 5 2.86 10.53 6.99
CA LEU A 5 4.12 10.79 6.31
C LEU A 5 3.93 10.63 4.78
N PRO A 6 4.05 11.71 3.99
CA PRO A 6 3.92 11.61 2.55
C PRO A 6 5.16 10.95 1.91
N PRO A 7 5.02 10.29 0.75
CA PRO A 7 6.13 9.56 0.11
C PRO A 7 7.41 10.37 -0.11
N PRO A 8 7.38 11.67 -0.53
CA PRO A 8 8.61 12.45 -0.69
C PRO A 8 9.42 12.61 0.60
N LEU A 9 8.74 12.76 1.75
CA LEU A 9 9.41 12.89 3.04
C LEU A 9 10.00 11.56 3.50
N ALA A 10 9.27 10.46 3.31
CA ALA A 10 9.79 9.11 3.57
C ALA A 10 11.04 8.80 2.72
N ARG A 11 11.02 9.16 1.42
CA ARG A 11 12.19 9.04 0.54
C ARG A 11 13.37 9.90 1.01
N HIS A 12 13.12 11.11 1.50
CA HIS A 12 14.16 11.97 2.05
C HIS A 12 14.81 11.35 3.28
N PHE A 13 14.02 10.87 4.25
CA PHE A 13 14.54 10.20 5.44
C PHE A 13 15.30 8.91 5.11
N TYR A 14 14.80 8.10 4.17
CA TYR A 14 15.52 6.92 3.71
C TYR A 14 16.91 7.28 3.17
N LYS A 15 17.01 8.31 2.31
CA LYS A 15 18.31 8.77 1.78
C LYS A 15 19.28 9.12 2.89
N GLN A 16 18.83 9.85 3.92
CA GLN A 16 19.69 10.20 5.07
C GLN A 16 20.08 8.96 5.87
N TYR A 17 19.13 8.07 6.15
CA TYR A 17 19.35 6.89 6.98
C TYR A 17 20.26 5.85 6.30
N SER A 18 20.16 5.70 4.98
CA SER A 18 20.96 4.77 4.18
C SER A 18 22.47 5.04 4.21
N VAL A 19 22.87 6.28 4.51
CA VAL A 19 24.29 6.63 4.70
C VAL A 19 24.88 5.94 5.93
N LEU A 20 24.09 5.79 6.99
CA LEU A 20 24.51 5.16 8.25
C LEU A 20 24.24 3.65 8.27
N ASN A 21 23.29 3.19 7.48
CA ASN A 21 22.79 1.82 7.47
C ASN A 21 22.71 1.32 6.02
N PRO A 22 23.81 0.83 5.43
CA PRO A 22 23.84 0.47 4.02
C PRO A 22 22.89 -0.68 3.66
N ASP A 23 22.55 -1.53 4.63
CA ASP A 23 21.65 -2.68 4.43
C ASP A 23 20.17 -2.33 4.59
N VAL A 24 19.81 -1.06 4.81
CA VAL A 24 18.40 -0.66 4.95
C VAL A 24 17.68 -0.73 3.61
N ILE A 25 16.53 -1.38 3.61
CA ILE A 25 15.69 -1.56 2.43
C ILE A 25 14.47 -0.64 2.54
N TYR A 26 14.21 0.11 1.47
CA TYR A 26 13.02 0.94 1.34
C TYR A 26 12.11 0.39 0.24
N VAL A 27 10.83 0.19 0.58
CA VAL A 27 9.81 -0.26 -0.35
C VAL A 27 8.68 0.74 -0.35
N GLU A 28 8.40 1.33 -1.52
CA GLU A 28 7.26 2.23 -1.73
C GLU A 28 6.08 1.42 -2.28
N LEU A 29 4.93 1.48 -1.61
CA LEU A 29 3.71 0.82 -2.05
C LEU A 29 2.84 1.80 -2.85
N PRO A 30 2.75 1.66 -4.18
CA PRO A 30 1.99 2.60 -5.00
C PRO A 30 0.50 2.45 -4.74
N ARG A 31 -0.26 3.55 -4.82
CA ARG A 31 -1.74 3.54 -4.77
C ARG A 31 -2.33 2.93 -3.49
N THR A 32 -1.53 2.90 -2.42
CA THR A 32 -1.93 2.39 -1.11
C THR A 32 -2.24 3.55 -0.17
N GLY A 33 -3.24 3.39 0.68
CA GLY A 33 -3.60 4.37 1.69
C GLY A 33 -2.58 4.48 2.82
N HIS A 34 -2.89 5.29 3.84
CA HIS A 34 -2.14 5.25 5.09
C HIS A 34 -2.18 3.83 5.69
N THR A 35 -1.21 3.50 6.56
CA THR A 35 -0.99 2.14 7.08
C THR A 35 -0.80 1.07 5.98
N ALA A 36 0.16 1.31 5.08
CA ALA A 36 0.37 0.53 3.86
C ALA A 36 0.52 -1.00 4.05
N THR A 37 0.94 -1.41 5.24
CA THR A 37 0.98 -2.81 5.70
C THR A 37 -0.38 -3.52 5.62
N TYR A 38 -1.50 -2.80 5.69
CA TYR A 38 -2.85 -3.38 5.72
C TYR A 38 -3.79 -2.84 4.64
N SER A 39 -3.45 -1.74 3.97
CA SER A 39 -4.38 -0.98 3.12
C SER A 39 -4.09 -1.08 1.62
N SER A 40 -3.27 -2.05 1.19
CA SER A 40 -2.93 -2.22 -0.21
C SER A 40 -4.04 -2.97 -0.97
N PRO A 41 -4.68 -2.38 -2.00
CA PRO A 41 -5.77 -3.03 -2.73
C PRO A 41 -5.23 -4.03 -3.74
N ILE A 42 -5.19 -5.32 -3.39
CA ILE A 42 -4.96 -6.42 -4.35
C ILE A 42 -6.30 -7.13 -4.59
N PRO A 43 -6.76 -7.28 -5.85
CA PRO A 43 -7.95 -8.06 -6.16
C PRO A 43 -7.79 -9.51 -5.72
N ASP A 44 -8.88 -10.10 -5.21
CA ASP A 44 -8.99 -11.53 -4.93
C ASP A 44 -7.90 -12.09 -3.99
N GLN A 45 -7.32 -11.25 -3.14
CA GLN A 45 -6.37 -11.66 -2.11
C GLN A 45 -6.80 -11.20 -0.72
N GLU A 46 -6.69 -12.11 0.25
CA GLU A 46 -6.99 -11.82 1.66
C GLU A 46 -5.90 -11.00 2.34
N GLN A 47 -4.66 -11.03 1.81
CA GLN A 47 -3.52 -10.34 2.40
C GLN A 47 -3.10 -9.13 1.58
N SER A 48 -2.89 -8.00 2.26
CA SER A 48 -2.35 -6.79 1.65
C SER A 48 -0.92 -6.99 1.15
N CYS A 49 -0.52 -6.27 0.08
CA CYS A 49 0.86 -6.29 -0.42
C CYS A 49 1.90 -5.91 0.65
N GLY A 50 1.59 -4.91 1.48
CA GLY A 50 2.51 -4.46 2.53
C GLY A 50 2.76 -5.54 3.57
N TRP A 51 1.77 -6.37 3.86
CA TRP A 51 1.93 -7.53 4.74
C TRP A 51 2.81 -8.60 4.09
N GLN A 52 2.59 -8.90 2.81
CA GLN A 52 3.41 -9.88 2.07
C GLN A 52 4.89 -9.47 2.04
N VAL A 53 5.17 -8.19 1.76
CA VAL A 53 6.53 -7.62 1.80
C VAL A 53 7.13 -7.77 3.20
N ALA A 54 6.41 -7.36 4.26
CA ALA A 54 6.91 -7.43 5.63
C ALA A 54 7.21 -8.87 6.08
N ILE A 55 6.32 -9.82 5.78
CA ILE A 55 6.53 -11.24 6.09
C ILE A 55 7.71 -11.80 5.31
N SER A 56 7.86 -11.46 4.03
CA SER A 56 9.01 -11.93 3.23
C SER A 56 10.35 -11.49 3.82
N PHE A 57 10.43 -10.27 4.38
CA PHE A 57 11.61 -9.77 5.09
C PHE A 57 11.85 -10.53 6.41
N ILE A 58 10.80 -10.78 7.20
CA ILE A 58 10.91 -11.52 8.47
C ILE A 58 11.39 -12.96 8.22
N LEU A 59 10.89 -13.60 7.17
CA LEU A 59 11.26 -14.96 6.80
C LEU A 59 12.65 -15.05 6.16
N SER A 60 13.22 -13.93 5.71
CA SER A 60 14.57 -13.88 5.15
C SER A 60 15.25 -12.53 5.42
N PRO A 61 15.79 -12.30 6.63
CA PRO A 61 16.32 -11.00 7.03
C PRO A 61 17.56 -10.56 6.24
N THR A 62 18.22 -11.49 5.52
CA THR A 62 19.39 -11.23 4.67
C THR A 62 19.05 -11.13 3.18
N PHE A 63 17.79 -11.31 2.78
CA PHE A 63 17.36 -11.30 1.38
C PHE A 63 16.49 -10.09 1.10
N GLN A 64 16.53 -9.59 -0.14
CA GLN A 64 15.60 -8.54 -0.55
C GLN A 64 14.16 -9.05 -0.39
N PRO A 65 13.25 -8.27 0.21
CA PRO A 65 11.87 -8.67 0.37
C PRO A 65 11.23 -8.91 -1.00
N ASP A 66 10.33 -9.89 -1.07
CA ASP A 66 9.56 -10.15 -2.28
C ASP A 66 8.57 -9.01 -2.51
N THR A 67 8.78 -8.30 -3.61
CA THR A 67 7.97 -7.15 -4.03
C THR A 67 7.08 -7.47 -5.24
N SER A 68 6.92 -8.75 -5.59
CA SER A 68 6.11 -9.20 -6.73
C SER A 68 4.63 -8.75 -6.64
N CYS A 69 4.10 -8.60 -5.43
CA CYS A 69 2.74 -8.11 -5.20
C CYS A 69 2.52 -6.65 -5.64
N LEU A 70 3.57 -5.82 -5.74
CA LEU A 70 3.43 -4.39 -6.10
C LEU A 70 2.78 -4.22 -7.48
N LYS A 71 3.06 -5.16 -8.40
CA LYS A 71 2.47 -5.17 -9.76
C LYS A 71 0.99 -5.50 -9.78
N LYS A 72 0.47 -6.10 -8.69
CA LYS A 72 -0.92 -6.53 -8.54
C LYS A 72 -1.77 -5.50 -7.79
N ILE A 73 -1.18 -4.43 -7.27
CA ILE A 73 -1.95 -3.37 -6.61
C ILE A 73 -2.82 -2.67 -7.65
N SER A 74 -4.13 -2.68 -7.43
CA SER A 74 -5.13 -2.11 -8.32
C SER A 74 -4.95 -0.61 -8.54
N PRO A 75 -5.35 -0.10 -9.71
CA PRO A 75 -5.58 1.33 -9.88
C PRO A 75 -6.68 1.83 -8.94
N ILE A 76 -6.59 3.10 -8.52
CA ILE A 76 -7.66 3.75 -7.75
C ILE A 76 -8.81 4.10 -8.71
N ASP A 77 -10.01 3.62 -8.40
CA ASP A 77 -11.23 3.90 -9.18
C ASP A 77 -11.90 5.19 -8.68
N PHE A 78 -11.30 6.33 -9.02
CA PHE A 78 -11.88 7.65 -8.73
C PHE A 78 -13.23 7.87 -9.41
N ALA A 79 -13.53 7.18 -10.51
CA ALA A 79 -14.79 7.34 -11.20
C ALA A 79 -15.95 6.56 -10.54
N GLY A 80 -15.67 5.67 -9.57
CA GLY A 80 -16.68 4.82 -8.93
C GLY A 80 -17.33 3.82 -9.90
N THR A 81 -16.58 3.36 -10.89
CA THR A 81 -17.12 2.56 -12.01
C THR A 81 -17.13 1.05 -11.73
N THR A 82 -16.23 0.56 -10.90
CA THR A 82 -16.07 -0.85 -10.58
C THR A 82 -17.18 -1.37 -9.66
N VAL A 83 -17.41 -2.69 -9.70
CA VAL A 83 -18.40 -3.35 -8.83
C VAL A 83 -18.07 -3.12 -7.35
N GLN A 84 -16.79 -3.21 -6.97
CA GLN A 84 -16.35 -2.94 -5.61
C GLN A 84 -16.62 -1.49 -5.17
N SER A 85 -16.26 -0.49 -6.00
CA SER A 85 -16.55 0.91 -5.65
C SER A 85 -18.03 1.19 -5.51
N LYS A 86 -18.87 0.63 -6.40
CA LYS A 86 -20.33 0.77 -6.31
C LYS A 86 -20.90 0.09 -5.07
N GLN A 87 -20.40 -1.09 -4.73
CA GLN A 87 -20.81 -1.81 -3.53
C GLN A 87 -20.42 -1.03 -2.27
N MET A 88 -19.21 -0.48 -2.21
CA MET A 88 -18.76 0.37 -1.12
C MET A 88 -19.61 1.64 -1.03
N ALA A 89 -19.88 2.30 -2.16
CA ALA A 89 -20.72 3.48 -2.19
C ALA A 89 -22.14 3.17 -1.65
N LEU A 90 -22.71 2.03 -2.04
CA LEU A 90 -24.01 1.60 -1.53
C LEU A 90 -23.98 1.32 -0.03
N THR A 91 -22.94 0.64 0.46
CA THR A 91 -22.77 0.30 1.88
C THR A 91 -22.61 1.53 2.77
N TYR A 92 -21.81 2.51 2.35
CA TYR A 92 -21.47 3.67 3.19
C TYR A 92 -22.32 4.91 2.95
N PHE A 93 -22.86 5.09 1.74
CA PHE A 93 -23.60 6.29 1.33
C PHE A 93 -25.05 6.01 0.90
N GLY A 94 -25.47 4.74 0.83
CA GLY A 94 -26.83 4.37 0.42
C GLY A 94 -27.11 4.57 -1.08
N THR A 95 -26.08 4.82 -1.88
CA THR A 95 -26.18 5.05 -3.34
C THR A 95 -25.02 4.39 -4.08
N ILE A 96 -25.24 3.91 -5.30
CA ILE A 96 -24.16 3.39 -6.15
C ILE A 96 -23.33 4.51 -6.81
N ASN A 97 -23.80 5.76 -6.75
CA ASN A 97 -23.10 6.90 -7.31
C ASN A 97 -22.28 7.57 -6.21
N MET A 98 -20.95 7.39 -6.28
CA MET A 98 -19.97 7.90 -5.31
C MET A 98 -19.91 9.43 -5.23
N TRP A 99 -20.43 10.14 -6.25
CA TRP A 99 -20.33 11.59 -6.38
C TRP A 99 -21.68 12.31 -6.39
N ASN A 100 -22.78 11.61 -6.11
CA ASN A 100 -24.12 12.19 -6.07
C ASN A 100 -24.41 12.90 -4.74
#